data_AF-A0AAE9D8V9-F1
#
_entry.id   AF-A0AAE9D8V9-F1
#
_cell.length_a   1.000
_cell.length_b   1.000
_cell.length_c   1.000
_cell.angle_alpha   90.00
_cell.angle_beta   90.00
_cell.angle_gamma   90.00
#
_symmetry.space_group_name_H-M   'P 1'
#
loop_
_entity.id
_entity.type
_entity.pdbx_description
1 polymer ?
#
loop_
_entity_poly.entity_id
_entity_poly.type
_entity_poly.pdbx_seq_one_letter_code
_entity_poly.pdbx_strand_id
1 'polypeptide(L)'
;MILQILFLIFPIYISGEFRQSFFETSNRSEGDKIILTAHGMGMDDANRVVIPVTNGHIPPLPCVTSNAGTHPHGSTFTKNNFHYTCKNGTAEVVACLADDGSVIQLGRTFVRSGMKHFCSIQGDTVSYKQESMCYENGMHYNVGDSFRNGSFKLTCRESGIYVEGCYMQNSFNDLLMSGESRIENGKRHECEIIGPGKVRYVVKMLGCNHEGQQYSTGQMWTHQHVRYQCKNDGTLLVLGCIDEGLFIELGRDLLMEGMVHRCYQVNTTVFYHKFACERSSLAECVSQSMHRRARRYAKRVVA
;
A
#
# COMPACT_ATOMS: atom_id res chain seq x y z
N MET A 1 -39.20 3.97 -14.47
CA MET A 1 -38.63 4.20 -13.12
C MET A 1 -37.69 3.04 -12.86
N ILE A 2 -36.36 3.15 -12.86
CA ILE A 2 -35.46 4.23 -12.47
C ILE A 2 -34.21 4.12 -13.36
N LEU A 3 -33.85 5.22 -14.02
CA LEU A 3 -32.60 5.36 -14.76
C LEU A 3 -31.50 5.70 -13.75
N GLN A 4 -30.64 4.74 -13.40
CA GLN A 4 -29.45 5.01 -12.59
C GLN A 4 -28.41 5.71 -13.47
N ILE A 5 -28.35 7.04 -13.34
CA ILE A 5 -27.24 7.85 -13.82
C ILE A 5 -26.06 7.57 -12.88
N LEU A 6 -25.10 6.77 -13.35
CA LEU A 6 -23.77 6.73 -12.76
C LEU A 6 -23.11 8.09 -13.03
N PHE A 7 -23.05 8.94 -12.00
CA PHE A 7 -22.10 10.05 -11.97
C PHE A 7 -20.69 9.46 -11.90
N LEU A 8 -20.07 9.25 -13.07
CA LEU A 8 -18.62 9.15 -13.17
C LEU A 8 -18.05 10.50 -12.76
N ILE A 9 -17.60 10.58 -11.50
CA ILE A 9 -16.75 11.68 -11.03
C ILE A 9 -15.40 11.45 -11.70
N PHE A 10 -15.27 11.91 -12.94
CA PHE A 10 -13.97 12.14 -13.54
C PHE A 10 -13.25 13.20 -12.67
N PRO A 11 -11.99 12.99 -12.24
CA PRO A 11 -11.20 14.08 -11.71
C PRO A 11 -11.05 15.09 -12.84
N ILE A 12 -11.78 16.20 -12.72
CA ILE A 12 -11.71 17.29 -13.68
C ILE A 12 -10.27 17.80 -13.57
N TYR A 13 -9.49 17.59 -14.62
CA TYR A 13 -8.19 18.19 -14.78
C TYR A 13 -8.41 19.70 -14.98
N ILE A 14 -8.56 20.44 -13.88
CA ILE A 14 -8.67 21.90 -13.90
C ILE A 14 -7.25 22.43 -14.04
N SER A 15 -6.76 22.47 -15.28
CA SER A 15 -5.58 23.24 -15.64
C SER A 15 -6.05 24.63 -16.08
N GLY A 16 -5.77 25.64 -15.27
CA GLY A 16 -5.96 27.04 -15.63
C GLY A 16 -4.64 27.60 -16.13
N GLU A 17 -4.48 27.73 -17.44
CA GLU A 17 -3.38 28.51 -17.99
C GLU A 17 -3.83 29.96 -18.14
N PHE A 18 -3.20 30.87 -17.41
CA PHE A 18 -3.36 32.30 -17.62
C PHE A 18 -2.04 32.86 -18.15
N ARG A 19 -1.99 33.06 -19.47
CA ARG A 19 -1.05 34.04 -20.03
C ARG A 19 -1.34 35.36 -19.30
N GLN A 20 -0.35 36.17 -18.93
CA GLN A 20 -0.62 37.62 -18.96
C GLN A 20 -0.96 37.94 -20.43
N SER A 21 -2.16 37.61 -20.88
CA SER A 21 -3.02 38.68 -21.34
C SER A 21 -2.96 39.69 -20.22
N PHE A 22 -2.13 40.70 -20.43
CA PHE A 22 -2.42 42.00 -19.87
C PHE A 22 -3.95 42.13 -20.00
N PHE A 23 -4.68 42.14 -18.88
CA PHE A 23 -5.92 42.89 -18.82
C PHE A 23 -5.49 44.35 -18.86
N GLU A 24 -4.82 44.73 -19.95
CA GLU A 24 -4.65 46.10 -20.35
C GLU A 24 -6.05 46.49 -20.74
N THR A 25 -6.65 47.31 -19.89
CA THR A 25 -7.71 48.17 -20.35
C THR A 25 -7.21 48.90 -21.57
N SER A 26 -7.87 48.68 -22.72
CA SER A 26 -7.64 49.52 -23.89
C SER A 26 -8.07 50.92 -23.50
N ASN A 27 -7.11 51.86 -23.52
CA ASN A 27 -7.37 53.26 -23.24
C ASN A 27 -7.20 54.09 -24.52
N ARG A 28 -8.15 54.96 -24.79
CA ARG A 28 -8.05 55.95 -25.87
C ARG A 28 -8.46 57.30 -25.32
N SER A 29 -7.60 58.31 -25.54
CA SER A 29 -7.93 59.69 -25.19
C SER A 29 -8.75 60.32 -26.31
N GLU A 30 -9.91 60.86 -25.94
CA GLU A 30 -10.74 61.69 -26.82
C GLU A 30 -11.03 62.99 -26.08
N GLY A 31 -10.22 64.03 -26.35
CA GLY A 31 -10.31 65.32 -25.66
C GLY A 31 -10.06 65.19 -24.15
N ASP A 32 -10.91 65.80 -23.32
CA ASP A 32 -10.85 65.81 -21.86
C ASP A 32 -11.36 64.49 -21.22
N LYS A 33 -11.29 63.34 -21.92
CA LYS A 33 -11.80 62.07 -21.43
C LYS A 33 -10.94 60.89 -21.87
N ILE A 34 -10.91 59.86 -21.02
CA ILE A 34 -10.32 58.56 -21.28
C ILE A 34 -11.43 57.51 -21.22
N ILE A 35 -11.54 56.68 -22.25
CA ILE A 35 -12.47 55.56 -22.27
C ILE A 35 -11.68 54.28 -22.01
N LEU A 36 -12.06 53.53 -20.98
CA LEU A 36 -11.51 52.23 -20.64
C LEU A 36 -12.53 51.14 -20.95
N THR A 37 -12.09 50.11 -21.67
CA THR A 37 -12.87 48.90 -21.89
C THR A 37 -12.08 47.68 -21.45
N ALA A 38 -12.78 46.60 -21.09
CA ALA A 38 -12.10 45.33 -20.86
C ALA A 38 -11.41 44.88 -22.15
N HIS A 39 -10.25 44.24 -22.02
CA HIS A 39 -9.49 43.74 -23.15
C HIS A 39 -10.35 42.90 -24.11
N GLY A 40 -10.31 43.22 -25.41
CA GLY A 40 -11.12 42.57 -26.45
C GLY A 40 -12.53 43.13 -26.65
N MET A 41 -12.95 44.10 -25.84
CA MET A 41 -14.26 44.78 -25.98
C MET A 41 -14.10 46.11 -26.73
N GLY A 42 -15.04 46.41 -27.61
CA GLY A 42 -15.08 47.66 -28.38
C GLY A 42 -15.50 48.86 -27.52
N MET A 43 -15.30 50.08 -28.05
CA MET A 43 -15.60 51.34 -27.36
C MET A 43 -17.10 51.52 -27.05
N ASP A 44 -17.98 50.81 -27.77
CA ASP A 44 -19.42 50.84 -27.56
C ASP A 44 -19.89 49.88 -26.46
N ASP A 45 -18.97 49.16 -25.80
CA ASP A 45 -19.30 48.23 -24.73
C ASP A 45 -20.08 48.94 -23.61
N ALA A 46 -21.15 48.29 -23.14
CA ALA A 46 -22.01 48.83 -22.11
C ALA A 46 -21.30 48.97 -20.75
N ASN A 47 -20.23 48.19 -20.51
CA ASN A 47 -19.43 48.21 -19.29
C ASN A 47 -18.18 49.09 -19.41
N ARG A 48 -18.09 49.94 -20.45
CA ARG A 48 -17.00 50.92 -20.57
C ARG A 48 -17.01 51.90 -19.40
N VAL A 49 -15.82 52.32 -18.99
CA VAL A 49 -15.63 53.35 -17.97
C VAL A 49 -15.10 54.61 -18.63
N VAL A 50 -15.79 55.73 -18.44
CA VAL A 50 -15.38 57.03 -18.97
C VAL A 50 -14.82 57.88 -17.83
N ILE A 51 -13.56 58.25 -17.95
CA ILE A 51 -12.81 58.99 -16.93
C ILE A 51 -12.56 60.41 -17.45
N PRO A 52 -13.06 61.45 -16.78
CA PRO A 52 -12.77 62.82 -17.16
C PRO A 52 -11.31 63.16 -16.83
N VAL A 53 -10.65 63.84 -17.75
CA VAL A 53 -9.34 64.47 -17.59
C VAL A 53 -9.59 65.92 -17.19
N THR A 54 -9.02 66.35 -16.07
CA THR A 54 -9.18 67.72 -15.57
C THR A 54 -7.84 68.43 -15.58
N ASN A 55 -7.72 69.53 -16.31
CA ASN A 55 -6.49 70.33 -16.42
C ASN A 55 -5.24 69.50 -16.81
N GLY A 56 -5.41 68.48 -17.67
CA GLY A 56 -4.33 67.57 -18.07
C GLY A 56 -3.93 66.53 -17.01
N HIS A 57 -4.54 66.53 -15.83
CA HIS A 57 -4.32 65.51 -14.82
C HIS A 57 -5.20 64.28 -15.07
N ILE A 58 -4.55 63.12 -15.20
CA ILE A 58 -5.19 61.82 -15.36
C ILE A 58 -5.25 61.16 -13.97
N PRO A 59 -6.45 60.85 -13.45
CA PRO A 59 -6.56 60.12 -12.18
C PRO A 59 -6.09 58.67 -12.35
N PRO A 60 -5.72 57.98 -11.24
CA PRO A 60 -5.34 56.57 -11.30
C PRO A 60 -6.42 55.72 -11.96
N LEU A 61 -6.04 54.95 -12.98
CA LEU A 61 -6.97 54.20 -13.79
C LEU A 61 -7.45 52.94 -13.02
N PRO A 62 -8.76 52.67 -12.98
CA PRO A 62 -9.31 51.42 -12.50
C PRO A 62 -9.08 50.30 -13.52
N CYS A 63 -9.10 49.06 -13.06
CA CYS A 63 -9.02 47.89 -13.91
C CYS A 63 -10.43 47.46 -14.31
N VAL A 64 -10.70 47.40 -15.61
CA VAL A 64 -11.99 46.95 -16.15
C VAL A 64 -11.83 45.52 -16.65
N THR A 65 -12.60 44.61 -16.07
CA THR A 65 -12.50 43.19 -16.37
C THR A 65 -13.80 42.67 -16.98
N SER A 66 -13.69 41.80 -17.98
CA SER A 66 -14.85 41.07 -18.49
C SER A 66 -15.42 40.19 -17.38
N ASN A 67 -16.71 40.35 -17.08
CA ASN A 67 -17.48 39.56 -16.11
C ASN A 67 -17.05 39.63 -14.63
N ALA A 68 -15.99 40.35 -14.27
CA ALA A 68 -15.60 40.60 -12.87
C ALA A 68 -15.81 42.06 -12.46
N GLY A 69 -16.14 42.95 -13.40
CA GLY A 69 -16.51 44.34 -13.14
C GLY A 69 -15.31 45.29 -13.12
N THR A 70 -15.50 46.44 -12.48
CA THR A 70 -14.53 47.53 -12.40
C THR A 70 -13.92 47.60 -11.00
N HIS A 71 -12.60 47.63 -10.93
CA HIS A 71 -11.84 47.62 -9.68
C HIS A 71 -11.00 48.89 -9.55
N PRO A 72 -11.13 49.67 -8.47
CA PRO A 72 -10.31 50.87 -8.25
C PRO A 72 -8.82 50.57 -8.23
N HIS A 73 -7.99 51.54 -8.61
CA HIS A 73 -6.55 51.44 -8.41
C HIS A 73 -6.22 51.14 -6.93
N GLY A 74 -5.33 50.18 -6.69
CA GLY A 74 -4.91 49.73 -5.36
C GLY A 74 -5.81 48.66 -4.75
N SER A 75 -6.98 48.38 -5.34
CA SER A 75 -7.86 47.31 -4.88
C SER A 75 -7.39 45.94 -5.35
N THR A 76 -7.84 44.89 -4.64
CA THR A 76 -7.63 43.50 -5.02
C THR A 76 -8.94 42.81 -5.34
N PHE A 77 -8.88 41.78 -6.19
CA PHE A 77 -10.05 40.99 -6.57
C PHE A 77 -9.64 39.59 -7.02
N THR A 78 -10.59 38.66 -7.02
CA THR A 78 -10.39 37.28 -7.46
C THR A 78 -11.19 37.01 -8.71
N LYS A 79 -10.58 36.31 -9.67
CA LYS A 79 -11.27 35.77 -10.83
C LYS A 79 -10.73 34.37 -11.12
N ASN A 80 -11.63 33.38 -11.13
CA ASN A 80 -11.27 31.97 -11.23
C ASN A 80 -10.22 31.59 -10.16
N ASN A 81 -9.12 30.94 -10.55
CA ASN A 81 -8.05 30.48 -9.67
C ASN A 81 -6.94 31.52 -9.44
N PHE A 82 -7.20 32.81 -9.69
CA PHE A 82 -6.20 33.86 -9.60
C PHE A 82 -6.69 35.04 -8.76
N HIS A 83 -5.81 35.52 -7.89
CA HIS A 83 -5.99 36.75 -7.13
C HIS A 83 -5.16 37.87 -7.75
N TYR A 84 -5.79 39.03 -7.96
CA TYR A 84 -5.23 40.16 -8.69
C TYR A 84 -5.13 41.40 -7.81
N THR A 85 -4.16 42.26 -8.13
CA THR A 85 -4.07 43.65 -7.66
C THR A 85 -4.23 44.57 -8.86
N CYS A 86 -5.05 45.61 -8.72
CA CYS A 86 -5.20 46.63 -9.75
C CYS A 86 -4.15 47.74 -9.64
N LYS A 87 -3.26 47.85 -10.62
CA LYS A 87 -2.24 48.89 -10.73
C LYS A 87 -2.48 49.75 -11.96
N ASN A 88 -3.11 50.91 -11.76
CA ASN A 88 -3.29 51.96 -12.76
C ASN A 88 -3.77 51.44 -14.12
N GLY A 89 -4.89 50.71 -14.14
CA GLY A 89 -5.49 50.11 -15.33
C GLY A 89 -5.05 48.67 -15.61
N THR A 90 -3.93 48.23 -15.04
CA THR A 90 -3.38 46.88 -15.24
C THR A 90 -3.70 45.97 -14.05
N ALA A 91 -4.35 44.84 -14.31
CA ALA A 91 -4.56 43.81 -13.29
C ALA A 91 -3.38 42.82 -13.27
N GLU A 92 -2.64 42.79 -12.15
CA GLU A 92 -1.50 41.89 -11.95
C GLU A 92 -1.88 40.72 -11.04
N VAL A 93 -1.56 39.50 -11.45
CA VAL A 93 -1.75 38.31 -10.60
C VAL A 93 -0.75 38.37 -9.44
N VAL A 94 -1.23 38.24 -8.21
CA VAL A 94 -0.41 38.25 -6.98
C VAL A 94 -0.41 36.90 -6.25
N ALA A 95 -1.37 36.03 -6.52
CA ALA A 95 -1.43 34.67 -6.00
C ALA A 95 -2.37 33.79 -6.84
N CYS A 96 -2.22 32.47 -6.73
CA CYS A 96 -3.23 31.53 -7.18
C CYS A 96 -4.15 31.13 -6.02
N LEU A 97 -5.36 30.67 -6.35
CA LEU A 97 -6.37 30.19 -5.43
C LEU A 97 -6.76 28.77 -5.79
N ALA A 98 -6.69 27.86 -4.82
CA ALA A 98 -7.23 26.52 -4.94
C ALA A 98 -8.76 26.53 -4.77
N ASP A 99 -9.41 25.45 -5.19
CA ASP A 99 -10.87 25.31 -5.16
C ASP A 99 -11.44 25.37 -3.72
N ASP A 100 -10.62 25.04 -2.71
CA ASP A 100 -10.96 25.16 -1.29
C ASP A 100 -10.71 26.55 -0.69
N GLY A 101 -10.33 27.53 -1.52
CA GLY A 101 -10.01 28.90 -1.13
C GLY A 101 -8.59 29.11 -0.58
N SER A 102 -7.74 28.07 -0.57
CA SER A 102 -6.34 28.21 -0.14
C SER A 102 -5.57 29.14 -1.07
N VAL A 103 -4.85 30.11 -0.50
CA VAL A 103 -4.00 31.05 -1.24
C VAL A 103 -2.61 30.46 -1.43
N ILE A 104 -2.16 30.41 -2.69
CA ILE A 104 -0.85 29.89 -3.08
C ILE A 104 -0.04 31.04 -3.66
N GLN A 105 1.03 31.43 -2.98
CA GLN A 105 1.92 32.49 -3.44
C GLN A 105 2.57 32.13 -4.78
N LEU A 106 2.88 33.13 -5.60
CA LEU A 106 3.51 32.91 -6.91
C LEU A 106 4.84 32.16 -6.76
N GLY A 107 5.09 31.23 -7.67
CA GLY A 107 6.27 30.36 -7.66
C GLY A 107 6.27 29.31 -6.55
N ARG A 108 5.19 29.18 -5.76
CA ARG A 108 5.10 28.19 -4.68
C ARG A 108 4.31 26.97 -5.11
N THR A 109 4.65 25.88 -4.44
CA THR A 109 3.88 24.64 -4.44
C THR A 109 3.31 24.43 -3.05
N PHE A 110 2.08 23.96 -2.98
CA PHE A 110 1.36 23.69 -1.75
C PHE A 110 0.72 22.31 -1.82
N VAL A 111 0.84 21.54 -0.75
CA VAL A 111 0.24 20.20 -0.67
C VAL A 111 -0.87 20.22 0.36
N ARG A 112 -2.08 19.84 -0.06
CA ARG A 112 -3.23 19.72 0.82
C ARG A 112 -4.19 18.67 0.30
N SER A 113 -4.78 17.89 1.21
CA SER A 113 -5.81 16.90 0.88
C SER A 113 -5.41 15.90 -0.22
N GLY A 114 -4.13 15.49 -0.25
CA GLY A 114 -3.64 14.55 -1.27
C GLY A 114 -3.52 15.15 -2.68
N MET A 115 -3.52 16.47 -2.79
CA MET A 115 -3.29 17.19 -4.03
C MET A 115 -2.11 18.14 -3.89
N LYS A 116 -1.33 18.22 -4.97
CA LYS A 116 -0.21 19.15 -5.11
C LYS A 116 -0.67 20.29 -6.00
N HIS A 117 -0.68 21.49 -5.44
CA HIS A 117 -1.09 22.72 -6.10
C HIS A 117 0.14 23.52 -6.50
N PHE A 118 0.20 23.94 -7.76
CA PHE A 118 1.30 24.72 -8.32
C PHE A 118 0.78 26.09 -8.75
N CYS A 119 1.46 27.15 -8.31
CA CYS A 119 1.29 28.49 -8.86
C CYS A 119 2.58 28.89 -9.57
N SER A 120 2.67 28.61 -10.87
CA SER A 120 3.91 28.70 -11.63
C SER A 120 3.98 29.98 -12.45
N ILE A 121 5.15 30.60 -12.52
CA ILE A 121 5.42 31.78 -13.36
C ILE A 121 6.31 31.35 -14.53
N GLN A 122 5.89 31.64 -15.76
CA GLN A 122 6.68 31.42 -16.97
C GLN A 122 6.67 32.70 -17.82
N GLY A 123 7.73 33.49 -17.68
CA GLY A 123 7.75 34.86 -18.22
C GLY A 123 6.60 35.67 -17.64
N ASP A 124 5.75 36.15 -18.54
CA ASP A 124 4.56 36.93 -18.22
C ASP A 124 3.34 36.03 -17.87
N THR A 125 3.44 34.71 -18.00
CA THR A 125 2.31 33.79 -17.74
C THR A 125 2.33 33.29 -16.31
N VAL A 126 1.17 33.32 -15.64
CA VAL A 126 0.97 32.63 -14.35
C VAL A 126 -0.01 31.48 -14.56
N SER A 127 0.39 30.26 -14.25
CA SER A 127 -0.46 29.08 -14.38
C SER A 127 -0.77 28.45 -13.03
N TYR A 128 -2.01 27.98 -12.89
CA TYR A 128 -2.44 27.14 -11.79
C TYR A 128 -2.63 25.71 -12.28
N LYS A 129 -1.92 24.77 -11.64
CA LYS A 129 -2.04 23.34 -11.92
C LYS A 129 -2.27 22.59 -10.62
N GLN A 130 -3.06 21.54 -10.68
CA GLN A 130 -3.18 20.55 -9.62
C GLN A 130 -2.79 19.17 -10.13
N GLU A 131 -2.10 18.40 -9.29
CA GLU A 131 -1.72 17.02 -9.56
C GLU A 131 -2.08 16.15 -8.36
N SER A 132 -2.62 14.96 -8.62
CA SER A 132 -2.84 13.95 -7.58
C SER A 132 -1.52 13.51 -6.96
N MET A 133 -1.57 13.11 -5.69
CA MET A 133 -0.45 12.54 -4.98
C MET A 133 -0.93 11.62 -3.86
N CYS A 134 -0.05 10.74 -3.38
CA CYS A 134 -0.36 9.84 -2.29
C CYS A 134 0.35 10.27 -1.01
N TYR A 135 -0.23 9.92 0.13
CA TYR A 135 0.37 10.13 1.44
C TYR A 135 0.33 8.83 2.23
N GLU A 136 1.50 8.36 2.68
CA GLU A 136 1.65 7.16 3.50
C GLU A 136 2.76 7.40 4.52
N ASN A 137 2.52 7.07 5.79
CA ASN A 137 3.52 7.12 6.87
C ASN A 137 4.30 8.45 6.96
N GLY A 138 3.64 9.59 6.81
CA GLY A 138 4.31 10.90 6.90
C GLY A 138 4.99 11.36 5.61
N MET A 139 5.01 10.53 4.57
CA MET A 139 5.67 10.82 3.30
C MET A 139 4.68 11.03 2.16
N HIS A 140 5.06 11.91 1.26
CA HIS A 140 4.32 12.25 0.05
C HIS A 140 4.95 11.60 -1.17
N TYR A 141 4.12 11.01 -2.03
CA TYR A 141 4.54 10.30 -3.23
C TYR A 141 3.84 10.89 -4.45
N ASN A 142 4.59 11.17 -5.51
CA ASN A 142 4.02 11.61 -6.78
C ASN A 142 3.41 10.40 -7.50
N VAL A 143 2.46 10.64 -8.40
CA VAL A 143 1.92 9.59 -9.26
C VAL A 143 3.04 8.94 -10.06
N GLY A 144 3.08 7.61 -10.05
CA GLY A 144 4.15 6.79 -10.64
C GLY A 144 5.21 6.33 -9.63
N ASP A 145 5.35 7.02 -8.50
CA ASP A 145 6.31 6.61 -7.47
C ASP A 145 5.93 5.26 -6.90
N SER A 146 6.92 4.38 -6.76
CA SER A 146 6.78 3.07 -6.13
C SER A 146 7.60 3.01 -4.85
N PHE A 147 7.02 2.41 -3.82
CA PHE A 147 7.62 2.34 -2.49
C PHE A 147 7.23 1.06 -1.77
N ARG A 148 8.01 0.69 -0.76
CA ARG A 148 7.79 -0.50 0.05
C ARG A 148 7.13 -0.12 1.37
N ASN A 149 6.04 -0.81 1.73
CA ASN A 149 5.49 -0.79 3.07
C ASN A 149 5.35 -2.23 3.59
N GLY A 150 6.21 -2.60 4.54
CA GLY A 150 6.30 -3.97 5.05
C GLY A 150 6.59 -4.99 3.95
N SER A 151 5.68 -5.94 3.76
CA SER A 151 5.76 -6.98 2.72
C SER A 151 5.18 -6.56 1.38
N PHE A 152 4.73 -5.32 1.19
CA PHE A 152 4.03 -4.90 -0.02
C PHE A 152 4.87 -3.93 -0.85
N LYS A 153 4.82 -4.11 -2.17
CA LYS A 153 5.21 -3.10 -3.16
C LYS A 153 3.98 -2.28 -3.52
N LEU A 154 4.05 -0.99 -3.24
CA LEU A 154 2.98 -0.03 -3.46
C LEU A 154 3.38 0.91 -4.58
N THR A 155 2.39 1.37 -5.34
CA THR A 155 2.57 2.42 -6.36
C THR A 155 1.53 3.50 -6.15
N CYS A 156 1.95 4.75 -6.15
CA CYS A 156 1.03 5.86 -6.18
C CYS A 156 0.43 6.02 -7.59
N ARG A 157 -0.91 5.97 -7.69
CA ARG A 157 -1.67 6.21 -8.92
C ARG A 157 -2.55 7.43 -8.74
N GLU A 158 -3.15 7.90 -9.84
CA GLU A 158 -4.10 9.02 -9.80
C GLU A 158 -5.30 8.74 -8.87
N SER A 159 -5.70 7.47 -8.74
CA SER A 159 -6.77 7.00 -7.87
C SER A 159 -6.34 6.70 -6.42
N GLY A 160 -5.06 6.90 -6.09
CA GLY A 160 -4.48 6.64 -4.78
C GLY A 160 -3.45 5.51 -4.76
N ILE A 161 -3.18 4.97 -3.57
CA ILE A 161 -2.17 3.92 -3.36
C ILE A 161 -2.70 2.59 -3.87
N TYR A 162 -1.93 1.96 -4.76
CA TYR A 162 -2.24 0.65 -5.32
C TYR A 162 -1.20 -0.39 -4.87
N VAL A 163 -1.66 -1.57 -4.44
CA VAL A 163 -0.78 -2.70 -4.11
C VAL A 163 -0.40 -3.46 -5.39
N GLU A 164 0.83 -3.28 -5.83
CA GLU A 164 1.36 -3.92 -7.04
C GLU A 164 1.71 -5.40 -6.79
N GLY A 165 2.26 -5.71 -5.62
CA GLY A 165 2.64 -7.06 -5.26
C GLY A 165 3.18 -7.21 -3.85
N CYS A 166 3.67 -8.41 -3.56
CA CYS A 166 4.19 -8.81 -2.26
C CYS A 166 5.65 -9.23 -2.38
N TYR A 167 6.51 -8.66 -1.54
CA TYR A 167 7.88 -9.13 -1.36
C TYR A 167 7.89 -10.46 -0.60
N MET A 168 8.60 -11.44 -1.13
CA MET A 168 8.77 -12.73 -0.47
C MET A 168 9.53 -12.57 0.85
N GLN A 169 9.18 -13.40 1.84
CA GLN A 169 9.80 -13.36 3.17
C GLN A 169 11.32 -13.51 3.07
N ASN A 170 12.05 -12.63 3.75
CA ASN A 170 13.52 -12.57 3.75
C ASN A 170 14.15 -12.25 2.38
N SER A 171 13.37 -11.79 1.40
CA SER A 171 13.90 -11.27 0.13
C SER A 171 13.67 -9.76 0.00
N PHE A 172 14.64 -9.09 -0.60
CA PHE A 172 14.56 -7.66 -0.95
C PHE A 172 14.03 -7.42 -2.37
N ASN A 173 14.31 -8.35 -3.30
CA ASN A 173 13.99 -8.18 -4.72
C ASN A 173 12.98 -9.19 -5.26
N ASP A 174 12.73 -10.30 -4.54
CA ASP A 174 11.77 -11.30 -5.01
C ASP A 174 10.35 -10.81 -4.77
N LEU A 175 9.76 -10.32 -5.85
CA LEU A 175 8.41 -9.82 -5.91
C LEU A 175 7.49 -10.89 -6.49
N LEU A 176 6.36 -11.08 -5.83
CA LEU A 176 5.17 -11.74 -6.38
C LEU A 176 4.19 -10.66 -6.77
N MET A 177 3.76 -10.62 -8.03
CA MET A 177 2.70 -9.72 -8.45
C MET A 177 1.39 -10.10 -7.74
N SER A 178 0.49 -9.13 -7.54
CA SER A 178 -0.83 -9.40 -6.98
C SER A 178 -1.54 -10.53 -7.75
N GLY A 179 -1.90 -11.61 -7.05
CA GLY A 179 -2.47 -12.84 -7.59
C GLY A 179 -1.47 -13.97 -7.89
N GLU A 180 -0.16 -13.71 -7.80
CA GLU A 180 0.88 -14.69 -8.09
C GLU A 180 1.16 -15.62 -6.89
N SER A 181 1.63 -16.83 -7.19
CA SER A 181 2.18 -17.76 -6.20
C SER A 181 3.48 -18.39 -6.70
N ARG A 182 4.38 -18.71 -5.77
CA ARG A 182 5.66 -19.37 -6.06
C ARG A 182 6.00 -20.37 -4.97
N ILE A 183 6.59 -21.49 -5.37
CA ILE A 183 7.07 -22.52 -4.44
C ILE A 183 8.58 -22.35 -4.29
N GLU A 184 9.04 -22.22 -3.06
CA GLU A 184 10.45 -22.15 -2.73
C GLU A 184 10.69 -22.85 -1.38
N ASN A 185 11.72 -23.70 -1.31
CA ASN A 185 12.11 -24.41 -0.08
C ASN A 185 10.95 -25.14 0.64
N GLY A 186 10.08 -25.82 -0.11
CA GLY A 186 8.93 -26.55 0.44
C GLY A 186 7.83 -25.65 1.01
N LYS A 187 7.86 -24.36 0.71
CA LYS A 187 6.85 -23.37 1.08
C LYS A 187 6.23 -22.79 -0.17
N ARG A 188 4.91 -22.63 -0.16
CA ARG A 188 4.17 -21.88 -1.16
C ARG A 188 3.95 -20.46 -0.65
N HIS A 189 4.55 -19.50 -1.32
CA HIS A 189 4.36 -18.09 -1.10
C HIS A 189 3.27 -17.61 -2.05
N GLU A 190 2.28 -16.86 -1.53
CA GLU A 190 1.16 -16.36 -2.33
C GLU A 190 0.89 -14.90 -2.00
N CYS A 191 0.64 -14.09 -3.04
CA CYS A 191 0.17 -12.72 -2.93
C CYS A 191 -1.32 -12.69 -3.27
N GLU A 192 -2.17 -13.11 -2.34
CA GLU A 192 -3.60 -13.35 -2.55
C GLU A 192 -4.38 -12.03 -2.71
N ILE A 193 -5.24 -11.92 -3.73
CA ILE A 193 -6.21 -10.84 -3.86
C ILE A 193 -7.44 -11.20 -3.02
N ILE A 194 -7.63 -10.52 -1.89
CA ILE A 194 -8.74 -10.77 -0.95
C ILE A 194 -9.95 -9.85 -1.18
N GLY A 195 -9.82 -8.89 -2.11
CA GLY A 195 -10.89 -7.99 -2.52
C GLY A 195 -10.37 -6.86 -3.40
N PRO A 196 -11.26 -5.95 -3.85
CA PRO A 196 -10.86 -4.81 -4.66
C PRO A 196 -9.79 -3.96 -3.94
N GLY A 197 -8.60 -3.87 -4.54
CA GLY A 197 -7.46 -3.13 -3.99
C GLY A 197 -6.86 -3.73 -2.69
N LYS A 198 -7.33 -4.90 -2.24
CA LYS A 198 -6.87 -5.54 -1.01
C LYS A 198 -6.12 -6.81 -1.33
N VAL A 199 -4.88 -6.88 -0.85
CA VAL A 199 -3.96 -7.99 -1.09
C VAL A 199 -3.43 -8.48 0.25
N ARG A 200 -3.21 -9.79 0.35
CA ARG A 200 -2.62 -10.45 1.53
C ARG A 200 -1.46 -11.32 1.09
N TYR A 201 -0.32 -11.16 1.75
CA TYR A 201 0.77 -12.11 1.62
C TYR A 201 0.58 -13.29 2.58
N VAL A 202 0.65 -14.52 2.06
CA VAL A 202 0.58 -15.75 2.87
C VAL A 202 1.69 -16.73 2.49
N VAL A 203 2.09 -17.54 3.47
CA VAL A 203 3.04 -18.63 3.28
C VAL A 203 2.38 -19.92 3.77
N LYS A 204 2.28 -20.92 2.90
CA LYS A 204 1.71 -22.24 3.19
C LYS A 204 2.81 -23.30 3.12
N MET A 205 2.97 -24.10 4.16
CA MET A 205 3.90 -25.23 4.14
C MET A 205 3.39 -26.30 3.19
N LEU A 206 4.24 -26.79 2.29
CA LEU A 206 3.93 -27.89 1.37
C LEU A 206 4.46 -29.19 1.96
N GLY A 207 3.74 -29.71 2.96
CA GLY A 207 4.10 -30.94 3.64
C GLY A 207 5.22 -30.75 4.68
N CYS A 208 5.95 -31.83 4.95
CA CYS A 208 6.85 -31.94 6.09
C CYS A 208 8.25 -32.29 5.64
N ASN A 209 9.25 -31.83 6.39
CA ASN A 209 10.64 -32.22 6.22
C ASN A 209 11.08 -33.12 7.38
N HIS A 210 11.62 -34.29 7.07
CA HIS A 210 12.25 -35.18 8.04
C HIS A 210 13.60 -35.65 7.50
N GLU A 211 14.67 -35.36 8.23
CA GLU A 211 16.05 -35.70 7.86
C GLU A 211 16.48 -35.24 6.45
N GLY A 212 15.94 -34.09 6.00
CA GLY A 212 16.24 -33.53 4.68
C GLY A 212 15.34 -34.06 3.55
N GLN A 213 14.46 -35.03 3.84
CA GLN A 213 13.49 -35.55 2.87
C GLN A 213 12.13 -34.87 3.03
N GLN A 214 11.53 -34.47 1.90
CA GLN A 214 10.21 -33.85 1.86
C GLN A 214 9.12 -34.91 1.73
N TYR A 215 8.05 -34.77 2.52
CA TYR A 215 6.87 -35.61 2.52
C TYR A 215 5.63 -34.77 2.24
N SER A 216 4.75 -35.24 1.37
CA SER A 216 3.49 -34.59 1.06
C SER A 216 2.56 -34.56 2.29
N THR A 217 1.71 -33.56 2.38
CA THR A 217 0.66 -33.50 3.40
C THR A 217 -0.19 -34.78 3.41
N GLY A 218 -0.41 -35.34 4.60
CA GLY A 218 -1.13 -36.61 4.80
C GLY A 218 -0.32 -37.87 4.52
N GLN A 219 0.86 -37.75 3.88
CA GLN A 219 1.73 -38.89 3.60
C GLN A 219 2.15 -39.57 4.91
N MET A 220 2.12 -40.90 4.89
CA MET A 220 2.63 -41.74 5.97
C MET A 220 3.92 -42.42 5.53
N TRP A 221 4.89 -42.50 6.43
CA TRP A 221 6.12 -43.23 6.19
C TRP A 221 6.62 -43.85 7.49
N THR A 222 7.50 -44.85 7.35
CA THR A 222 8.20 -45.45 8.47
C THR A 222 9.67 -45.10 8.35
N HIS A 223 10.27 -44.56 9.41
CA HIS A 223 11.72 -44.44 9.52
C HIS A 223 12.16 -45.26 10.73
N GLN A 224 13.10 -46.19 10.50
CA GLN A 224 13.43 -47.26 11.44
C GLN A 224 12.17 -48.01 11.88
N HIS A 225 11.81 -47.96 13.15
CA HIS A 225 10.61 -48.58 13.69
C HIS A 225 9.50 -47.58 14.00
N VAL A 226 9.62 -46.30 13.65
CA VAL A 226 8.63 -45.27 13.99
C VAL A 226 7.82 -44.88 12.76
N ARG A 227 6.49 -44.89 12.91
CA ARG A 227 5.52 -44.53 11.87
C ARG A 227 5.12 -43.06 12.04
N TYR A 228 5.32 -42.28 11.00
CA TYR A 228 4.99 -40.85 10.95
C TYR A 228 3.87 -40.57 9.96
N GLN A 229 3.15 -39.47 10.19
CA GLN A 229 2.25 -38.84 9.23
C GLN A 229 2.55 -37.34 9.15
N CYS A 230 2.63 -36.81 7.94
CA CYS A 230 2.79 -35.38 7.75
C CYS A 230 1.45 -34.64 7.93
N LYS A 231 1.38 -33.67 8.85
CA LYS A 231 0.20 -32.84 9.05
C LYS A 231 0.15 -31.64 8.09
N ASN A 232 -1.04 -31.05 7.98
CA ASN A 232 -1.30 -29.88 7.12
C ASN A 232 -0.52 -28.63 7.51
N ASP A 233 -0.09 -28.53 8.78
CA ASP A 233 0.72 -27.43 9.30
C ASP A 233 2.23 -27.66 9.13
N GLY A 234 2.63 -28.75 8.48
CA GLY A 234 4.04 -29.13 8.26
C GLY A 234 4.67 -29.84 9.46
N THR A 235 3.91 -30.17 10.51
CA THR A 235 4.41 -30.92 11.67
C THR A 235 4.33 -32.44 11.45
N LEU A 236 5.22 -33.16 12.14
CA LEU A 236 5.25 -34.62 12.12
C LEU A 236 4.34 -35.18 13.21
N LEU A 237 3.33 -35.97 12.84
CA LEU A 237 2.55 -36.78 13.77
C LEU A 237 3.21 -38.16 13.90
N VAL A 238 3.61 -38.53 15.11
CA VAL A 238 3.98 -39.92 15.40
C VAL A 238 2.71 -40.73 15.62
N LEU A 239 2.50 -41.77 14.82
CA LEU A 239 1.35 -42.67 14.96
C LEU A 239 1.65 -43.83 15.93
N GLY A 240 2.87 -44.33 15.91
CA GLY A 240 3.25 -45.51 16.68
C GLY A 240 4.52 -46.13 16.11
N CYS A 241 4.74 -47.40 16.43
CA CYS A 241 5.88 -48.15 15.99
C CYS A 241 5.47 -49.30 15.07
N ILE A 242 6.33 -49.69 14.14
CA ILE A 242 6.14 -50.84 13.26
C ILE A 242 7.35 -51.77 13.34
N ASP A 243 7.08 -53.06 13.47
CA ASP A 243 8.07 -54.13 13.38
C ASP A 243 7.49 -55.30 12.61
N GLU A 244 8.12 -55.72 11.51
CA GLU A 244 7.71 -56.89 10.72
C GLU A 244 6.21 -56.90 10.32
N GLY A 245 5.63 -55.71 10.11
CA GLY A 245 4.21 -55.54 9.76
C GLY A 245 3.25 -55.39 10.96
N LEU A 246 3.70 -55.64 12.18
CA LEU A 246 2.96 -55.35 13.41
C LEU A 246 2.98 -53.85 13.71
N PHE A 247 1.81 -53.23 13.83
CA PHE A 247 1.67 -51.86 14.31
C PHE A 247 1.36 -51.80 15.80
N ILE A 248 2.11 -50.97 16.52
CA ILE A 248 1.93 -50.72 17.96
C ILE A 248 1.66 -49.24 18.15
N GLU A 249 0.48 -48.89 18.65
CA GLU A 249 0.14 -47.50 18.99
C GLU A 249 1.15 -46.91 20.00
N LEU A 250 1.44 -45.61 19.87
CA LEU A 250 2.33 -44.91 20.79
C LEU A 250 1.82 -45.02 22.24
N GLY A 251 2.70 -45.45 23.15
CA GLY A 251 2.39 -45.67 24.56
C GLY A 251 1.89 -47.07 24.88
N ARG A 252 1.67 -47.94 23.88
CA ARG A 252 1.26 -49.32 24.10
C ARG A 252 2.45 -50.28 24.13
N ASP A 253 2.27 -51.32 24.93
CA ASP A 253 3.15 -52.49 25.00
C ASP A 253 2.33 -53.74 24.63
N LEU A 254 2.91 -54.64 23.84
CA LEU A 254 2.29 -55.90 23.42
C LEU A 254 3.20 -57.07 23.80
N LEU A 255 2.63 -58.19 24.27
CA LEU A 255 3.33 -59.45 24.44
C LEU A 255 2.78 -60.44 23.42
N MET A 256 3.60 -60.85 22.46
CA MET A 256 3.23 -61.83 21.43
C MET A 256 4.40 -62.78 21.21
N GLU A 257 4.10 -64.08 21.11
CA GLU A 257 5.10 -65.14 20.86
C GLU A 257 6.29 -65.10 21.83
N GLY A 258 6.05 -64.74 23.10
CA GLY A 258 7.12 -64.62 24.10
C GLY A 258 8.02 -63.39 23.94
N MET A 259 7.68 -62.46 23.05
CA MET A 259 8.39 -61.20 22.83
C MET A 259 7.52 -60.01 23.24
N VAL A 260 8.11 -59.10 24.03
CA VAL A 260 7.49 -57.81 24.35
C VAL A 260 7.91 -56.78 23.30
N HIS A 261 6.93 -56.16 22.68
CA HIS A 261 7.06 -55.06 21.74
C HIS A 261 6.58 -53.78 22.40
N ARG A 262 7.44 -52.76 22.49
CA ARG A 262 7.15 -51.51 23.17
C ARG A 262 7.30 -50.33 22.24
N CYS A 263 6.31 -49.45 22.22
CA CYS A 263 6.41 -48.15 21.57
C CYS A 263 6.16 -47.05 22.60
N TYR A 264 7.18 -46.30 22.98
CA TYR A 264 7.06 -45.29 24.03
C TYR A 264 7.85 -44.03 23.70
N GLN A 265 7.43 -42.90 24.27
CA GLN A 265 8.08 -41.62 24.10
C GLN A 265 8.82 -41.22 25.37
N VAL A 266 10.05 -40.71 25.22
CA VAL A 266 10.80 -40.04 26.28
C VAL A 266 11.13 -38.65 25.78
N ASN A 267 10.62 -37.62 26.47
CA ASN A 267 10.66 -36.22 26.01
C ASN A 267 10.05 -36.08 24.61
N THR A 268 10.86 -35.81 23.59
CA THR A 268 10.45 -35.65 22.20
C THR A 268 10.83 -36.83 21.31
N THR A 269 11.52 -37.83 21.85
CA THR A 269 12.04 -38.97 21.08
C THR A 269 11.21 -40.22 21.34
N VAL A 270 10.82 -40.89 20.26
CA VAL A 270 10.04 -42.12 20.28
C VAL A 270 10.97 -43.31 20.11
N PHE A 271 10.80 -44.30 20.96
CA PHE A 271 11.61 -45.50 21.00
C PHE A 271 10.76 -46.73 20.75
N TYR A 272 11.24 -47.57 19.85
CA TYR A 272 10.83 -48.94 19.75
C TYR A 272 11.78 -49.83 20.53
N HIS A 273 11.25 -50.80 21.28
CA HIS A 273 12.06 -51.78 21.99
C HIS A 273 11.40 -53.16 21.96
N LYS A 274 12.16 -54.17 21.50
CA LYS A 274 11.78 -55.58 21.42
C LYS A 274 12.67 -56.41 22.35
N PHE A 275 12.09 -57.23 23.22
CA PHE A 275 12.86 -58.14 24.08
C PHE A 275 12.05 -59.38 24.50
N ALA A 276 12.76 -60.48 24.79
CA ALA A 276 12.15 -61.72 25.24
C ALA A 276 11.54 -61.62 26.65
N CYS A 277 10.40 -62.27 26.84
CA CYS A 277 9.62 -62.36 28.07
C CYS A 277 9.13 -63.79 28.24
N GLU A 278 9.91 -64.60 28.93
CA GLU A 278 9.58 -66.01 29.17
C GLU A 278 8.78 -66.15 30.48
N ARG A 279 7.56 -66.69 30.36
CA ARG A 279 6.70 -67.17 31.47
C ARG A 279 6.27 -66.11 32.51
N SER A 280 6.26 -64.83 32.16
CA SER A 280 5.75 -63.74 33.01
C SER A 280 4.66 -62.94 32.28
N SER A 281 3.82 -62.25 33.03
CA SER A 281 2.83 -61.34 32.45
C SER A 281 3.51 -60.13 31.78
N LEU A 282 2.83 -59.50 30.81
CA LEU A 282 3.31 -58.29 30.14
C LEU A 282 3.73 -57.21 31.15
N ALA A 283 2.90 -56.97 32.18
CA ALA A 283 3.16 -55.98 33.22
C ALA A 283 4.45 -56.27 34.00
N GLU A 284 4.68 -57.54 34.37
CA GLU A 284 5.89 -57.97 35.06
C GLU A 284 7.13 -57.77 34.17
N CYS A 285 7.09 -58.20 32.92
CA CYS A 285 8.21 -58.05 31.99
C CYS A 285 8.57 -56.58 31.71
N VAL A 286 7.55 -55.74 31.54
CA VAL A 286 7.72 -54.29 31.38
C VAL A 286 8.36 -53.68 32.62
N SER A 287 7.85 -54.00 33.82
CA SER A 287 8.39 -53.45 35.07
C SER A 287 9.87 -53.85 35.28
N GLN A 288 10.22 -55.11 35.05
CA GLN A 288 11.58 -55.61 35.20
C GLN A 288 12.55 -54.95 34.21
N SER A 289 12.11 -54.71 32.97
CA SER A 289 12.92 -54.03 31.95
C SER A 289 13.31 -52.60 32.37
N MET A 290 12.39 -51.87 33.01
CA MET A 290 12.63 -50.51 33.50
C MET A 290 13.64 -50.48 34.65
N HIS A 291 13.52 -51.41 35.61
CA HIS A 291 14.46 -51.53 36.74
C HIS A 291 15.88 -51.89 36.28
N ARG A 292 16.01 -52.78 35.29
CA ARG A 292 17.33 -53.13 34.71
C ARG A 292 17.98 -51.94 33.99
N ARG A 293 17.18 -51.05 33.38
CA ARG A 293 17.68 -49.84 32.71
C ARG A 293 18.09 -48.76 33.71
N ALA A 294 17.31 -48.53 34.76
CA ALA A 294 17.66 -47.61 35.85
C ALA A 294 18.97 -48.01 36.54
N ARG A 295 19.16 -49.31 36.82
CA ARG A 295 20.43 -49.84 37.38
C ARG A 295 21.63 -49.65 36.44
N ARG A 296 21.44 -49.82 35.13
CA ARG A 296 22.51 -49.60 34.14
C ARG A 296 22.87 -48.12 34.00
N TYR A 297 21.88 -47.23 34.05
CA TYR A 297 22.11 -45.78 34.03
C TYR A 297 22.85 -45.32 35.29
N ALA A 298 22.43 -45.76 36.48
CA ALA A 298 23.11 -45.46 37.74
C ALA A 298 24.59 -45.94 37.75
N LYS A 299 24.88 -47.11 37.17
CA LYS A 299 26.26 -47.60 37.02
C LYS A 299 27.12 -46.80 36.04
N ARG A 300 26.51 -46.09 35.08
CA ARG A 300 27.22 -45.27 34.08
C ARG A 300 27.49 -43.84 34.54
N VAL A 301 26.71 -43.34 35.49
CA VAL A 301 26.87 -41.97 36.05
C VAL A 301 27.88 -41.93 37.21
N VAL A 302 28.16 -43.08 37.81
CA VAL A 302 29.11 -43.24 38.93
C VAL A 302 30.49 -43.72 38.44
N ALA A 303 30.70 -43.82 37.13
CA ALA A 303 31.97 -44.21 36.50
C ALA A 303 32.59 -43.03 35.75
#